data_AF-A0A1Q7K2M3-F1
#
_entry.id   AF-A0A1Q7K2M3-F1
#
_cell.length_a   1.000
_cell.length_b   1.000
_cell.length_c   1.000
_cell.angle_alpha   90.00
_cell.angle_beta   90.00
_cell.angle_gamma   90.00
#
_symmetry.space_group_name_H-M   'P 1'
#
loop_
_entity.id
_entity.type
_entity.pdbx_description
1 polymer ?
#
loop_
_entity_poly.entity_id
_entity_poly.type
_entity_poly.pdbx_seq_one_letter_code
_entity_poly.pdbx_strand_id
1 'polypeptide(L)'
;MLTLRVSEALLPGGGAPYKVVWVDGKPPKYWVLLGRAFLAFCLVWVMLQIFFWRFGQTSPDFIHSSSRLYDGKLYYFPPIVLWLHDFGLFVVMAWMFVLAVIIAFYRKMVPRNS
;
A
#
# COMPACT_ATOMS: atom_id res chain seq x y z
N MET A 1 7.47 -14.04 -8.81
CA MET A 1 8.78 -14.73 -8.79
C MET A 1 9.85 -13.67 -8.95
N LEU A 2 10.59 -13.37 -7.88
CA LEU A 2 11.67 -12.38 -7.87
C LEU A 2 12.91 -13.07 -8.47
N THR A 3 13.05 -13.04 -9.79
CA THR A 3 14.23 -13.57 -10.47
C THR A 3 15.36 -12.54 -10.35
N LEU A 4 16.09 -12.62 -9.24
CA LEU A 4 17.36 -11.95 -9.05
C LEU A 4 18.37 -12.59 -10.02
N ARG A 5 18.77 -11.88 -11.08
CA ARG A 5 19.98 -12.26 -11.82
C ARG A 5 21.17 -11.60 -11.13
N VAL A 6 22.02 -12.41 -10.54
CA VAL A 6 23.40 -12.01 -10.25
C VAL A 6 24.08 -11.87 -11.60
N SER A 7 24.41 -10.64 -11.99
CA SER A 7 25.20 -10.40 -13.20
C SER A 7 26.64 -10.81 -12.89
N GLU A 8 27.07 -11.95 -13.44
CA GLU A 8 28.44 -12.50 -13.38
C GLU A 8 29.44 -11.71 -14.25
N ALA A 9 29.20 -10.42 -14.50
CA ALA A 9 30.13 -9.59 -15.28
C ALA A 9 31.41 -9.20 -14.48
N LEU A 10 31.61 -9.75 -13.28
CA LEU A 10 32.83 -9.64 -12.47
C LEU A 10 33.23 -11.06 -12.03
N LEU A 11 34.17 -11.63 -12.79
CA LEU A 11 34.77 -12.98 -12.74
C LEU A 11 35.49 -13.32 -11.41
N PRO A 12 35.99 -14.57 -11.22
CA PRO A 12 36.26 -15.15 -9.91
C PRO A 12 37.48 -14.55 -9.23
N GLY A 13 37.35 -14.34 -7.92
CA GLY A 13 38.38 -13.76 -7.07
C GLY A 13 38.24 -12.25 -6.96
N GLY A 14 37.85 -11.80 -5.76
CA GLY A 14 37.95 -10.39 -5.39
C GLY A 14 36.61 -9.64 -5.35
N GLY A 15 35.81 -9.96 -4.34
CA GLY A 15 35.16 -8.96 -3.48
C GLY A 15 34.31 -7.84 -4.09
N ALA A 16 33.87 -7.95 -5.35
CA ALA A 16 33.03 -6.91 -5.95
C ALA A 16 31.62 -6.93 -5.33
N PRO A 17 31.07 -5.78 -4.91
CA PRO A 17 29.73 -5.71 -4.33
C PRO A 17 28.69 -6.13 -5.36
N TYR A 18 27.84 -7.08 -4.96
CA TYR A 18 26.72 -7.56 -5.76
C TYR A 18 25.76 -6.40 -6.06
N LYS A 19 25.67 -5.98 -7.33
CA LYS A 19 24.71 -4.96 -7.75
C LYS A 19 23.39 -5.65 -8.08
N VAL A 20 22.40 -5.52 -7.21
CA VAL A 20 21.04 -5.98 -7.51
C VAL A 20 20.40 -5.01 -8.49
N VAL A 21 20.41 -5.39 -9.77
CA VAL A 21 19.78 -4.63 -10.85
C VAL A 21 18.50 -5.35 -11.25
N TRP A 22 17.41 -4.60 -11.46
CA TRP A 22 16.23 -5.16 -12.11
C TRP A 22 16.59 -5.67 -13.50
N VAL A 23 16.04 -6.81 -13.91
CA VAL A 23 16.15 -7.28 -15.30
C VAL A 23 15.63 -6.12 -16.19
N ASP A 24 16.47 -5.65 -17.12
CA ASP A 24 16.24 -4.51 -18.03
C ASP A 24 16.24 -3.09 -17.41
N GLY A 25 16.68 -2.92 -16.15
CA GLY A 25 16.79 -1.61 -15.51
C GLY A 25 15.46 -0.90 -15.24
N LYS A 26 14.33 -1.57 -15.48
CA LYS A 26 12.97 -1.07 -15.23
C LYS A 26 12.34 -1.82 -14.05
N PRO A 27 11.54 -1.15 -13.20
CA PRO A 27 10.79 -1.86 -12.18
C PRO A 27 9.85 -2.88 -12.86
N PRO A 28 9.68 -4.08 -12.30
CA PRO A 28 8.77 -5.07 -12.84
C PRO A 28 7.35 -4.51 -12.99
N LYS A 29 6.67 -4.84 -14.09
CA LYS A 29 5.33 -4.29 -14.44
C LYS A 29 4.31 -4.41 -13.30
N TYR A 30 4.39 -5.48 -12.51
CA TYR A 30 3.49 -5.68 -11.37
C TYR A 30 3.66 -4.60 -10.28
N TRP A 31 4.87 -4.09 -10.02
CA TRP A 31 5.08 -3.00 -9.05
C TRP A 31 4.39 -1.70 -9.47
N VAL A 32 4.42 -1.38 -10.75
CA VAL A 32 3.76 -0.20 -11.30
C VAL A 32 2.24 -0.33 -11.18
N LEU A 33 1.69 -1.52 -11.51
CA LEU A 33 0.27 -1.81 -11.34
C LEU A 33 -0.16 -1.71 -9.87
N LEU A 34 0.65 -2.28 -8.99
CA LEU A 34 0.44 -2.29 -7.55
C LEU A 34 0.42 -0.87 -6.95
N GLY A 35 1.36 -0.01 -7.38
CA GLY A 35 1.39 1.41 -6.98
C GLY A 35 0.18 2.19 -7.48
N ARG A 36 -0.29 1.92 -8.70
CA ARG A 36 -1.53 2.54 -9.24
C ARG A 36 -2.77 2.09 -8.47
N ALA A 37 -2.88 0.80 -8.16
CA ALA A 37 -3.98 0.26 -7.36
C ALA A 37 -4.00 0.88 -5.96
N PHE A 38 -2.83 1.04 -5.34
CA PHE A 38 -2.71 1.72 -4.05
C PHE A 38 -3.12 3.20 -4.13
N LEU A 39 -2.70 3.93 -5.17
CA LEU A 39 -3.11 5.32 -5.35
C LEU A 39 -4.64 5.45 -5.52
N ALA A 40 -5.24 4.57 -6.32
CA ALA A 40 -6.69 4.52 -6.49
C ALA A 40 -7.40 4.21 -5.16
N PHE A 41 -6.86 3.27 -4.37
CA PHE A 41 -7.35 3.00 -3.02
C PHE A 41 -7.28 4.24 -2.13
N CYS A 42 -6.16 4.96 -2.10
CA CYS A 42 -6.03 6.19 -1.31
C CYS A 42 -7.06 7.25 -1.72
N LEU A 43 -7.32 7.43 -3.01
CA LEU A 43 -8.33 8.36 -3.50
C LEU A 43 -9.73 7.96 -3.05
N VAL A 44 -10.10 6.69 -3.21
CA VAL A 44 -11.39 6.16 -2.76
C VAL A 44 -11.54 6.29 -1.24
N TRP A 45 -10.49 5.99 -0.49
CA TRP A 45 -10.49 6.08 0.97
C TRP A 45 -10.64 7.54 1.44
N VAL A 46 -9.91 8.50 0.86
CA VAL A 46 -10.06 9.92 1.18
C VAL A 46 -11.46 10.43 0.83
N MET A 47 -12.00 10.05 -0.33
CA MET A 47 -13.38 10.36 -0.69
C MET A 47 -14.37 9.79 0.33
N LEU A 48 -14.14 8.55 0.78
CA LEU A 48 -14.95 7.94 1.83
C LEU A 48 -14.90 8.75 3.12
N GLN A 49 -13.73 9.23 3.57
CA GLN A 49 -13.63 10.05 4.78
C GLN A 49 -14.43 11.36 4.68
N ILE A 50 -14.40 12.01 3.50
CA ILE A 50 -15.12 13.26 3.25
C ILE A 50 -16.64 13.04 3.22
N PHE A 51 -17.08 11.95 2.59
CA PHE A 51 -18.50 11.66 2.37
C PHE A 51 -19.05 10.59 3.32
N PHE A 52 -18.32 10.24 4.39
CA PHE A 52 -18.63 9.08 5.24
C PHE A 52 -20.08 9.09 5.70
N TRP A 53 -20.53 10.20 6.29
CA TRP A 53 -21.89 10.35 6.81
C TRP A 53 -22.99 10.26 5.75
N ARG A 54 -22.69 10.40 4.45
CA ARG A 54 -23.67 10.19 3.37
C ARG A 54 -23.99 8.72 3.13
N PHE A 55 -23.14 7.80 3.61
CA PHE A 55 -23.39 6.37 3.56
C PHE A 55 -24.16 5.84 4.78
N GLY A 56 -24.52 6.74 5.71
CA GLY A 56 -25.27 6.41 6.91
C GLY A 56 -26.78 6.56 6.70
N GLN A 57 -27.56 5.66 7.27
CA GLN A 57 -29.02 5.74 7.33
C GLN A 57 -29.50 5.85 8.78
N THR A 58 -30.63 6.50 9.02
CA THR A 58 -31.20 6.63 10.38
C THR A 58 -32.06 5.43 10.80
N SER A 59 -32.39 4.54 9.85
CA SER A 59 -33.10 3.30 10.10
C SER A 59 -32.20 2.10 9.78
N PRO A 60 -32.20 1.05 10.61
CA PRO A 60 -31.45 -0.16 10.32
C PRO A 60 -32.11 -0.95 9.18
N ASP A 61 -31.30 -1.56 8.33
CA ASP A 61 -31.72 -2.55 7.34
C ASP A 61 -30.71 -3.73 7.32
N PHE A 62 -30.90 -4.70 6.44
CA PHE A 62 -30.00 -5.85 6.33
C PHE A 62 -28.55 -5.46 5.96
N ILE A 63 -28.37 -4.34 5.27
CA ILE A 63 -27.06 -3.88 4.77
C ILE A 63 -26.37 -3.00 5.82
N HIS A 64 -27.11 -2.10 6.47
CA HIS A 64 -26.72 -1.11 7.44
C HIS A 64 -26.92 -1.68 8.86
N SER A 65 -26.06 -2.63 9.23
CA SER A 65 -26.14 -3.36 10.49
C SER A 65 -25.25 -2.80 11.60
N SER A 66 -24.33 -1.89 11.27
CA SER A 66 -23.39 -1.30 12.23
C SER A 66 -23.71 0.16 12.51
N SER A 67 -23.85 0.55 13.78
CA SER A 67 -24.25 1.92 14.16
C SER A 67 -23.10 2.81 14.65
N ARG A 68 -23.17 4.11 14.37
CA ARG A 68 -22.34 5.19 14.94
C ARG A 68 -23.22 6.36 15.38
N LEU A 69 -22.88 6.98 16.51
CA LEU A 69 -23.53 8.20 16.98
C LEU A 69 -22.84 9.43 16.38
N TYR A 70 -23.62 10.34 15.80
CA TYR A 70 -23.13 11.62 15.29
C TYR A 70 -24.18 12.69 15.45
N ASP A 71 -23.78 13.84 16.00
CA ASP A 71 -24.67 14.98 16.22
C ASP A 71 -25.97 14.60 16.95
N GLY A 72 -25.86 13.74 17.98
CA GLY A 72 -27.00 13.25 18.76
C GLY A 72 -27.93 12.26 18.03
N LYS A 73 -27.64 11.90 16.77
CA LYS A 73 -28.42 10.94 15.97
C LYS A 73 -27.64 9.66 15.75
N LEU A 74 -28.36 8.54 15.77
CA LEU A 74 -27.78 7.23 15.47
C LEU A 74 -27.87 6.99 13.96
N TYR A 75 -26.72 6.70 13.35
CA TYR A 75 -26.58 6.35 11.95
C TYR A 75 -26.11 4.92 11.81
N TYR A 76 -26.71 4.17 10.91
CA TYR A 76 -26.38 2.81 10.56
C TYR A 76 -25.63 2.79 9.23
N PHE A 77 -24.56 2.01 9.16
CA PHE A 77 -23.62 1.95 8.04
C PHE A 77 -23.42 0.51 7.57
N PRO A 78 -23.08 0.31 6.29
CA PRO A 78 -22.61 -0.98 5.82
C PRO A 78 -21.31 -1.36 6.53
N PRO A 79 -21.13 -2.62 6.99
CA PRO A 79 -19.93 -3.04 7.70
C PRO A 79 -18.62 -2.77 6.96
N ILE A 80 -18.64 -2.92 5.62
CA ILE A 80 -17.46 -2.66 4.77
C ILE A 80 -17.06 -1.18 4.76
N VAL A 81 -18.03 -0.27 4.77
CA VAL A 81 -17.81 1.17 4.79
C VAL A 81 -17.22 1.57 6.13
N LEU A 82 -17.75 1.01 7.22
CA LEU A 82 -17.23 1.24 8.57
C LEU A 82 -15.80 0.70 8.72
N TRP A 83 -15.56 -0.53 8.24
CA TRP A 83 -14.24 -1.15 8.27
C TRP A 83 -13.23 -0.32 7.47
N LEU A 84 -13.59 0.14 6.28
CA LEU A 84 -12.69 0.93 5.44
C LEU A 84 -12.42 2.32 6.06
N HIS A 85 -13.43 2.93 6.69
CA HIS A 85 -13.28 4.17 7.44
C HIS A 85 -12.28 4.01 8.60
N ASP A 86 -12.45 2.96 9.42
CA ASP A 86 -11.68 2.75 10.64
C ASP A 86 -10.27 2.20 10.37
N PHE A 87 -10.13 1.29 9.41
CA PHE A 87 -8.87 0.57 9.15
C PHE A 87 -8.07 1.08 7.96
N GLY A 88 -8.64 1.91 7.08
CA GLY A 88 -7.97 2.30 5.84
C GLY A 88 -6.64 3.04 6.06
N LEU A 89 -6.50 3.81 7.15
CA LEU A 89 -5.22 4.44 7.51
C LEU A 89 -4.13 3.41 7.81
N PHE A 90 -4.46 2.31 8.50
CA PHE A 90 -3.50 1.24 8.79
C PHE A 90 -3.05 0.54 7.52
N VAL A 91 -3.95 0.38 6.53
CA VAL A 91 -3.60 -0.17 5.21
C VAL A 91 -2.59 0.75 4.50
N VAL A 92 -2.81 2.07 4.55
CA VAL A 92 -1.87 3.06 3.99
C VAL A 92 -0.51 3.01 4.70
N MET A 93 -0.52 2.97 6.04
CA MET A 93 0.72 2.90 6.83
C MET A 93 1.50 1.60 6.60
N ALA A 94 0.82 0.45 6.57
CA ALA A 94 1.44 -0.83 6.27
C ALA A 94 2.10 -0.82 4.88
N TRP A 95 1.44 -0.22 3.89
CA TRP A 95 2.01 -0.05 2.56
C TRP A 95 3.29 0.78 2.56
N MET A 96 3.24 1.94 3.20
CA MET A 96 4.38 2.84 3.32
C MET A 96 5.55 2.18 4.06
N PHE A 97 5.26 1.41 5.10
CA PHE A 97 6.26 0.64 5.82
C PHE A 97 6.93 -0.41 4.93
N VAL A 98 6.15 -1.20 4.18
CA VAL A 98 6.69 -2.18 3.23
C VAL A 98 7.59 -1.51 2.19
N LEU A 99 7.17 -0.38 1.63
CA LEU A 99 7.99 0.41 0.70
C LEU A 99 9.28 0.92 1.35
N ALA A 100 9.22 1.42 2.58
CA ALA A 100 10.39 1.90 3.32
C ALA A 100 11.39 0.77 3.58
N VAL A 101 10.91 -0.42 3.95
CA VAL A 101 11.74 -1.62 4.14
C VAL A 101 12.43 -2.00 2.83
N ILE A 102 11.69 -2.05 1.72
CA ILE A 102 12.25 -2.35 0.39
C ILE A 102 13.35 -1.33 0.04
N ILE A 103 13.08 -0.03 0.18
CA ILE A 103 14.05 1.03 -0.12
C ILE A 103 15.30 0.91 0.77
N ALA A 104 15.14 0.60 2.06
CA ALA A 104 16.26 0.42 2.98
C ALA A 104 17.14 -0.77 2.59
N PHE A 105 16.54 -1.90 2.18
CA PHE A 105 17.27 -3.04 1.65
C PHE A 105 17.99 -2.69 0.34
N TYR A 106 17.31 -2.04 -0.62
CA TYR A 106 17.94 -1.60 -1.87
C TYR A 106 19.10 -0.64 -1.64
N ARG A 107 18.97 0.33 -0.73
CA ARG A 107 20.06 1.28 -0.40
C ARG A 107 21.29 0.60 0.17
N LYS A 108 21.13 -0.45 0.98
CA LYS A 108 22.28 -1.23 1.50
C LYS A 108 23.01 -2.01 0.40
N MET A 109 22.34 -2.37 -0.68
CA MET A 109 22.92 -3.16 -1.78
C MET A 109 23.60 -2.31 -2.87
N VAL A 110 23.34 -0.99 -2.90
CA VAL A 110 24.02 -0.09 -3.84
C VAL A 110 25.30 0.41 -3.17
N PRO A 111 26.51 0.06 -3.67
CA PRO A 111 27.73 0.61 -3.13
C PRO A 111 27.70 2.13 -3.29
N ARG A 112 27.98 2.85 -2.19
CA ARG A 112 28.29 4.28 -2.25
C ARG A 112 29.56 4.41 -3.09
N ASN A 113 29.43 4.83 -4.33
CA ASN A 113 30.57 5.31 -5.09
C ASN A 113 31.08 6.56 -4.34
N SER A 114 32.16 6.38 -3.58
CA SER A 114 33.11 7.44 -3.21
C SER A 114 33.88 7.88 -4.45
#